data_AF-A0A3A4VVR8-F1
#
_entry.id   AF-A0A3A4VVR8-F1
#
_cell.length_a   1.000
_cell.length_b   1.000
_cell.length_c   1.000
_cell.angle_alpha   90.00
_cell.angle_beta   90.00
_cell.angle_gamma   90.00
#
_symmetry.space_group_name_H-M   'P 1'
#
loop_
_entity.id
_entity.type
_entity.pdbx_description
1 polymer ?
#
loop_
_entity_poly.entity_id
_entity_poly.type
_entity_poly.pdbx_seq_one_letter_code
_entity_poly.pdbx_strand_id
1 'polypeptide(L)'
;MELARKLDKKVREVYEQVRYMLAVSGETIISQVSLQQFFNGNRGVDLLLSDVSYVDPFDGLHYRGFAIDQVLNKLPKPEGSAFPYAGGLYALLITGEIPTLEDALEVEEIWKEKAAIPDYVVGILKTMPSDTHPMTMFSQAILALQTQSKFAQTYSNGLRREDHWKVTLEDSLDLTAKTPALAAAIYNIKYGNGSIRDIDKNLDWSANFAHLIFKEWDLQYQDLCRLFFLLHADQGVGNVSAHAACLVNSTLSDVYYSCSAAMNGLAGPLHGRANQDCLEWLLKIMDNFGGSLPTTEELEKFVWDTLERGKIIPGYGHAVLRCTDPRFSAQYEFGKKYLADDDLFKLVEMVYQIVPNILKKQGKAKGIWPNVDAISGTLQYHCGVKQFDFYTVLFGVGRILGITANLIWNRALLLPLERPQSITLEMVKDRLHDTMNLSDVHSDFHY
;
A
#
# COMPACT_ATOMS: atom_id res chain seq x y z
N MET A 1 21.67 10.42 -14.08
CA MET A 1 21.10 9.79 -12.89
C MET A 1 21.86 8.50 -12.62
N GLU A 2 22.61 8.45 -11.53
CA GLU A 2 23.39 7.30 -11.09
C GLU A 2 22.49 6.09 -10.79
N LEU A 3 21.30 6.34 -10.23
CA LEU A 3 20.25 5.35 -10.02
C LEU A 3 19.90 4.55 -11.29
N ALA A 4 19.73 5.22 -12.45
CA ALA A 4 19.44 4.54 -13.71
C ALA A 4 20.59 3.65 -14.18
N ARG A 5 21.85 4.04 -13.91
CA ARG A 5 23.04 3.26 -14.26
C ARG A 5 23.15 2.00 -13.41
N LYS A 6 22.90 2.11 -12.10
CA LYS A 6 22.83 0.95 -11.18
C LYS A 6 21.74 -0.02 -11.64
N LEU A 7 20.57 0.51 -11.99
CA LEU A 7 19.44 -0.29 -12.44
C LEU A 7 19.72 -1.01 -13.78
N ASP A 8 20.32 -0.36 -14.78
CA ASP A 8 20.60 -0.99 -16.09
C ASP A 8 21.44 -2.27 -15.96
N LYS A 9 22.46 -2.26 -15.08
CA LYS A 9 23.27 -3.45 -14.79
C LYS A 9 22.42 -4.57 -14.19
N LYS A 10 21.60 -4.25 -13.19
CA LYS A 10 20.76 -5.22 -12.49
C LYS A 10 19.68 -5.80 -13.41
N VAL A 11 19.06 -4.96 -14.23
CA VAL A 11 18.07 -5.37 -15.23
C VAL A 11 18.65 -6.42 -16.16
N ARG A 12 19.85 -6.20 -16.71
CA ARG A 12 20.51 -7.17 -17.59
C ARG A 12 20.74 -8.52 -16.89
N GLU A 13 21.24 -8.47 -15.66
CA GLU A 13 21.53 -9.68 -14.87
C GLU A 13 20.25 -10.51 -14.62
N VAL A 14 19.21 -9.87 -14.08
CA VAL A 14 17.95 -10.57 -13.75
C VAL A 14 17.24 -11.04 -15.02
N TYR A 15 17.25 -10.24 -16.09
CA TYR A 15 16.67 -10.64 -17.37
C TYR A 15 17.31 -11.92 -17.93
N GLU A 16 18.65 -12.03 -17.91
CA GLU A 16 19.34 -13.24 -18.34
C GLU A 16 19.05 -14.45 -17.43
N GLN A 17 18.93 -14.23 -16.11
CA GLN A 17 18.51 -15.29 -15.18
C GLN A 17 17.11 -15.81 -15.52
N VAL A 18 16.14 -14.93 -15.74
CA VAL A 18 14.77 -15.31 -16.11
C VAL A 18 14.76 -16.06 -17.44
N ARG A 19 15.49 -15.58 -18.44
CA ARG A 19 15.61 -16.28 -19.74
C ARG A 19 16.22 -17.67 -19.59
N TYR A 20 17.27 -17.80 -18.79
CA TYR A 20 17.90 -19.09 -18.53
C TYR A 20 16.95 -20.06 -17.82
N MET A 21 16.25 -19.61 -16.76
CA MET A 21 15.25 -20.43 -16.06
C MET A 21 14.14 -20.92 -16.99
N LEU A 22 13.61 -20.06 -17.86
CA LEU A 22 12.60 -20.44 -18.84
C LEU A 22 13.14 -21.41 -19.90
N ALA A 23 14.39 -21.24 -20.34
CA ALA A 23 15.02 -22.12 -21.33
C ALA A 23 15.29 -23.53 -20.78
N VAL A 24 15.65 -23.66 -19.50
CA VAL A 24 16.00 -24.94 -18.87
C VAL A 24 14.79 -25.62 -18.23
N SER A 25 13.88 -24.85 -17.67
CA SER A 25 12.82 -25.36 -16.78
C SER A 25 11.44 -24.77 -17.07
N GLY A 26 11.19 -24.22 -18.27
CA GLY A 26 9.94 -23.55 -18.62
C GLY A 26 8.66 -24.37 -18.43
N GLU A 27 8.74 -25.70 -18.50
CA GLU A 27 7.61 -26.63 -18.31
C GLU A 27 7.47 -27.13 -16.86
N THR A 28 8.30 -26.65 -15.93
CA THR A 28 8.26 -27.08 -14.53
C THR A 28 7.03 -26.48 -13.83
N ILE A 29 6.22 -27.33 -13.20
CA ILE A 29 5.06 -26.89 -12.42
C ILE A 29 5.52 -26.29 -11.11
N ILE A 30 5.29 -24.99 -10.92
CA ILE A 30 5.63 -24.25 -9.68
C ILE A 30 4.41 -23.98 -8.78
N SER A 31 3.20 -24.05 -9.32
CA SER A 31 1.96 -23.83 -8.56
C SER A 31 0.79 -24.60 -9.18
N GLN A 32 -0.19 -25.00 -8.36
CA GLN A 32 -1.40 -25.69 -8.78
C GLN A 32 -2.63 -24.99 -8.20
N VAL A 33 -3.78 -25.11 -8.89
CA VAL A 33 -5.05 -24.50 -8.48
C VAL A 33 -6.08 -25.58 -8.18
N SER A 34 -6.50 -25.67 -6.93
CA SER A 34 -7.65 -26.50 -6.52
C SER A 34 -8.99 -25.81 -6.83
N LEU A 35 -10.08 -26.58 -6.85
CA LEU A 35 -11.44 -26.05 -7.01
C LEU A 35 -11.79 -25.01 -5.93
N GLN A 36 -11.38 -25.26 -4.69
CA GLN A 36 -11.59 -24.31 -3.59
C GLN A 36 -10.84 -23.00 -3.80
N GLN A 37 -9.59 -23.07 -4.29
CA GLN A 37 -8.81 -21.87 -4.62
C GLN A 37 -9.42 -21.09 -5.78
N PHE A 38 -9.87 -21.79 -6.83
CA PHE A 38 -10.54 -21.17 -7.96
C PHE A 38 -11.75 -20.33 -7.53
N PHE A 39 -12.60 -20.85 -6.64
CA PHE A 39 -13.80 -20.14 -6.16
C PHE A 39 -13.55 -19.13 -5.04
N ASN A 40 -12.39 -19.14 -4.38
CA ASN A 40 -12.08 -18.22 -3.28
C ASN A 40 -11.19 -17.03 -3.69
N GLY A 41 -11.07 -16.77 -5.00
CA GLY A 41 -10.24 -15.70 -5.55
C GLY A 41 -8.75 -16.04 -5.58
N ASN A 42 -8.41 -17.31 -5.85
CA ASN A 42 -7.04 -17.82 -5.96
C ASN A 42 -6.21 -17.62 -4.68
N ARG A 43 -6.84 -17.70 -3.51
CA ARG A 43 -6.17 -17.49 -2.23
C ARG A 43 -5.06 -18.55 -2.03
N GLY A 44 -3.83 -18.08 -1.84
CA GLY A 44 -2.67 -18.95 -1.62
C GLY A 44 -2.20 -19.69 -2.88
N VAL A 45 -2.52 -19.15 -4.06
CA VAL A 45 -1.94 -19.59 -5.34
C VAL A 45 -0.87 -18.60 -5.77
N ASP A 46 0.30 -19.09 -6.15
CA ASP A 46 1.40 -18.28 -6.66
C ASP A 46 1.17 -18.00 -8.16
N LEU A 47 0.51 -16.87 -8.46
CA LEU A 47 0.12 -16.48 -9.82
C LEU A 47 0.92 -15.30 -10.39
N LEU A 48 1.57 -14.52 -9.53
CA LEU A 48 2.16 -13.24 -9.89
C LEU A 48 3.59 -13.17 -9.35
N LEU A 49 4.47 -12.53 -10.12
CA LEU A 49 5.87 -12.32 -9.73
C LEU A 49 6.04 -10.89 -9.19
N SER A 50 6.72 -10.76 -8.05
CA SER A 50 7.29 -9.50 -7.59
C SER A 50 8.52 -9.77 -6.74
N ASP A 51 9.63 -9.16 -7.14
CA ASP A 51 10.87 -9.19 -6.35
C ASP A 51 11.00 -7.94 -5.46
N VAL A 52 10.02 -7.03 -5.48
CA VAL A 52 10.08 -5.75 -4.74
C VAL A 52 9.78 -5.99 -3.26
N SER A 53 8.76 -6.80 -2.95
CA SER A 53 8.43 -7.16 -1.57
C SER A 53 7.68 -8.48 -1.46
N TYR A 54 7.75 -9.10 -0.29
CA TYR A 54 6.97 -10.29 0.06
C TYR A 54 6.62 -10.27 1.56
N VAL A 55 5.64 -11.08 1.96
CA VAL A 55 5.25 -11.24 3.37
C VAL A 55 5.61 -12.64 3.82
N ASP A 56 6.59 -12.73 4.72
CA ASP A 56 6.88 -13.95 5.46
C ASP A 56 5.82 -14.15 6.56
N PRO A 57 5.24 -15.35 6.74
CA PRO A 57 4.25 -15.59 7.78
C PRO A 57 4.75 -15.37 9.22
N PHE A 58 6.06 -15.53 9.47
CA PHE A 58 6.66 -15.51 10.80
C PHE A 58 7.50 -14.26 11.08
N ASP A 59 7.99 -13.59 10.05
CA ASP A 59 8.81 -12.36 10.17
C ASP A 59 8.17 -11.14 9.48
N GLY A 60 7.02 -11.33 8.83
CA GLY A 60 6.22 -10.25 8.24
C GLY A 60 6.79 -9.69 6.95
N LEU A 61 6.53 -8.40 6.70
CA LEU A 61 6.84 -7.75 5.43
C LEU A 61 8.36 -7.57 5.25
N HIS A 62 8.83 -7.92 4.05
CA HIS A 62 10.20 -7.71 3.60
C HIS A 62 10.20 -6.84 2.34
N TYR A 63 11.06 -5.82 2.33
CA TYR A 63 11.39 -5.06 1.12
C TYR A 63 12.72 -5.55 0.58
N ARG A 64 12.73 -6.13 -0.63
CA ARG A 64 13.95 -6.68 -1.26
C ARG A 64 14.73 -7.65 -0.36
N GLY A 65 14.01 -8.44 0.44
CA GLY A 65 14.60 -9.39 1.38
C GLY A 65 15.09 -8.78 2.71
N PHE A 66 14.87 -7.48 2.94
CA PHE A 66 15.14 -6.83 4.23
C PHE A 66 13.86 -6.70 5.04
N ALA A 67 13.86 -7.21 6.27
CA ALA A 67 12.77 -7.00 7.22
C ALA A 67 12.61 -5.51 7.56
N ILE A 68 11.41 -5.10 7.98
CA ILE A 68 11.08 -3.68 8.22
C ILE A 68 12.00 -3.01 9.24
N ASP A 69 12.38 -3.70 10.31
CA ASP A 69 13.32 -3.18 11.32
C ASP A 69 14.70 -2.90 10.70
N GLN A 70 15.19 -3.79 9.84
CA GLN A 70 16.44 -3.60 9.11
C GLN A 70 16.34 -2.41 8.15
N VAL A 71 15.21 -2.26 7.44
CA VAL A 71 14.96 -1.13 6.55
C VAL A 71 15.00 0.19 7.34
N LEU A 72 14.27 0.29 8.44
CA LEU A 72 14.22 1.50 9.27
C LEU A 72 15.58 1.86 9.89
N ASN A 73 16.42 0.86 10.17
CA ASN A 73 17.73 1.06 10.77
C ASN A 73 18.83 1.38 9.75
N LYS A 74 18.78 0.78 8.55
CA LYS A 74 19.85 0.88 7.56
C LYS A 74 19.65 2.01 6.54
N LEU A 75 18.41 2.42 6.28
CA LEU A 75 18.17 3.47 5.30
C LEU A 75 18.66 4.84 5.82
N PRO A 76 19.18 5.71 4.92
CA PRO A 76 19.60 7.07 5.26
C PRO A 76 18.45 7.91 5.82
N LYS A 77 18.75 8.78 6.78
CA LYS A 77 17.78 9.61 7.51
C LYS A 77 18.12 11.10 7.36
N PRO A 78 17.12 11.99 7.35
CA PRO A 78 17.37 13.42 7.50
C PRO A 78 18.07 13.73 8.83
N GLU A 79 18.88 14.78 8.84
CA GLU A 79 19.50 15.26 10.07
C GLU A 79 18.41 15.60 11.10
N GLY A 80 18.54 15.09 12.32
CA GLY A 80 17.58 15.30 13.40
C GLY A 80 16.30 14.45 13.35
N SER A 81 16.09 13.62 12.30
CA SER A 81 14.94 12.69 12.24
C SER A 81 15.33 11.27 12.64
N ALA A 82 14.40 10.56 13.29
CA ALA A 82 14.57 9.14 13.60
C ALA A 82 14.21 8.22 12.41
N PHE A 83 13.57 8.77 11.36
CA PHE A 83 12.96 7.99 10.28
C PHE A 83 13.64 8.24 8.92
N PRO A 84 13.69 7.23 8.05
CA PRO A 84 14.39 7.37 6.77
C PRO A 84 13.75 8.31 5.76
N TYR A 85 14.57 8.74 4.79
CA TYR A 85 14.08 9.35 3.55
C TYR A 85 13.24 8.35 2.74
N ALA A 86 12.13 8.84 2.17
CA ALA A 86 11.33 8.04 1.23
C ALA A 86 12.08 7.77 -0.08
N GLY A 87 12.95 8.70 -0.51
CA GLY A 87 13.82 8.50 -1.67
C GLY A 87 14.81 7.35 -1.48
N GLY A 88 15.32 7.16 -0.26
CA GLY A 88 16.14 6.00 0.09
C GLY A 88 15.35 4.69 -0.02
N LEU A 89 14.12 4.65 0.53
CA LEU A 89 13.27 3.47 0.35
C LEU A 89 13.01 3.20 -1.13
N TYR A 90 12.68 4.22 -1.92
CA TYR A 90 12.41 4.06 -3.35
C TYR A 90 13.62 3.50 -4.09
N ALA A 91 14.83 4.03 -3.80
CA ALA A 91 16.08 3.50 -4.32
C ALA A 91 16.28 2.02 -3.97
N LEU A 92 16.02 1.62 -2.71
CA LEU A 92 16.04 0.21 -2.32
C LEU A 92 15.06 -0.62 -3.13
N LEU A 93 13.79 -0.18 -3.25
CA LEU A 93 12.74 -0.93 -3.93
C LEU A 93 13.08 -1.17 -5.42
N ILE A 94 13.74 -0.22 -6.08
CA ILE A 94 14.11 -0.38 -7.51
C ILE A 94 15.44 -1.09 -7.71
N THR A 95 16.47 -0.88 -6.88
CA THR A 95 17.79 -1.50 -7.09
C THR A 95 17.97 -2.85 -6.40
N GLY A 96 17.26 -3.07 -5.29
CA GLY A 96 17.46 -4.21 -4.39
C GLY A 96 18.67 -4.09 -3.48
N GLU A 97 19.32 -2.92 -3.43
CA GLU A 97 20.50 -2.66 -2.62
C GLU A 97 20.21 -1.57 -1.59
N ILE A 98 20.80 -1.68 -0.39
CA ILE A 98 20.68 -0.62 0.62
C ILE A 98 21.38 0.64 0.08
N PRO A 99 20.65 1.76 -0.12
CA PRO A 99 21.20 2.98 -0.70
C PRO A 99 22.18 3.68 0.24
N THR A 100 23.14 4.41 -0.32
CA THR A 100 23.91 5.40 0.43
C THR A 100 23.09 6.68 0.65
N LEU A 101 23.60 7.61 1.45
CA LEU A 101 22.95 8.92 1.61
C LEU A 101 22.84 9.67 0.28
N GLU A 102 23.87 9.59 -0.56
CA GLU A 102 23.90 10.21 -1.89
C GLU A 102 22.82 9.62 -2.81
N ASP A 103 22.61 8.29 -2.76
CA ASP A 103 21.55 7.63 -3.51
C ASP A 103 20.15 8.10 -3.08
N ALA A 104 19.93 8.23 -1.76
CA ALA A 104 18.66 8.72 -1.22
C ALA A 104 18.43 10.18 -1.63
N LEU A 105 19.45 11.03 -1.51
CA LEU A 105 19.36 12.45 -1.88
C LEU A 105 19.20 12.66 -3.38
N GLU A 106 19.80 11.82 -4.24
CA GLU A 106 19.56 11.90 -5.69
C GLU A 106 18.06 11.78 -6.01
N VAL A 107 17.35 10.84 -5.37
CA VAL A 107 15.90 10.67 -5.57
C VAL A 107 15.10 11.83 -4.99
N GLU A 108 15.42 12.27 -3.77
CA GLU A 108 14.73 13.39 -3.11
C GLU A 108 14.86 14.70 -3.92
N GLU A 109 16.05 15.00 -4.47
CA GLU A 109 16.25 16.20 -5.29
C GLU A 109 15.49 16.13 -6.62
N ILE A 110 15.47 14.96 -7.27
CA ILE A 110 14.65 14.73 -8.47
C ILE A 110 13.17 15.00 -8.15
N TRP A 111 12.68 14.49 -7.02
CA TRP A 111 11.30 14.71 -6.62
C TRP A 111 11.01 16.18 -6.30
N LYS A 112 11.90 16.88 -5.58
CA LYS A 112 11.75 18.32 -5.33
C LYS A 112 11.62 19.14 -6.60
N GLU A 113 12.40 18.82 -7.64
CA GLU A 113 12.33 19.50 -8.94
C GLU A 113 11.00 19.23 -9.68
N LYS A 114 10.40 18.05 -9.48
CA LYS A 114 9.24 17.56 -10.23
C LYS A 114 7.91 17.65 -9.49
N ALA A 115 7.93 18.06 -8.22
CA ALA A 115 6.78 17.97 -7.30
C ALA A 115 5.63 18.96 -7.59
N ALA A 116 5.89 20.03 -8.37
CA ALA A 116 4.85 20.97 -8.74
C ALA A 116 3.74 20.29 -9.56
N ILE A 117 2.48 20.57 -9.20
CA ILE A 117 1.30 20.06 -9.91
C ILE A 117 0.79 21.13 -10.89
N PRO A 118 0.38 20.75 -12.12
CA PRO A 118 -0.13 21.72 -13.08
C PRO A 118 -1.47 22.35 -12.68
N ASP A 119 -1.69 23.62 -13.05
CA ASP A 119 -2.93 24.36 -12.75
C ASP A 119 -4.20 23.66 -13.25
N TYR A 120 -4.14 22.98 -14.40
CA TYR A 120 -5.30 22.27 -14.93
C TYR A 120 -5.73 21.10 -14.03
N VAL A 121 -4.80 20.45 -13.31
CA VAL A 121 -5.11 19.38 -12.36
C VAL A 121 -5.84 19.97 -11.15
N VAL A 122 -5.32 21.09 -10.61
CA VAL A 122 -5.98 21.82 -9.52
C VAL A 122 -7.37 22.31 -9.94
N GLY A 123 -7.50 22.82 -11.16
CA GLY A 123 -8.77 23.24 -11.75
C GLY A 123 -9.79 22.11 -11.78
N ILE A 124 -9.41 20.92 -12.27
CA ILE A 124 -10.27 19.72 -12.26
C ILE A 124 -10.73 19.40 -10.83
N LEU A 125 -9.80 19.34 -9.86
CA LEU A 125 -10.11 19.03 -8.47
C LEU A 125 -11.11 20.03 -7.86
N LYS A 126 -10.95 21.33 -8.12
CA LYS A 126 -11.84 22.38 -7.61
C LYS A 126 -13.23 22.38 -8.25
N THR A 127 -13.37 21.84 -9.46
CA THR A 127 -14.67 21.75 -10.15
C THR A 127 -15.50 20.53 -9.76
N MET A 128 -14.92 19.56 -9.05
CA MET A 128 -15.66 18.38 -8.60
C MET A 128 -16.74 18.76 -7.57
N PRO A 129 -17.87 18.04 -7.51
CA PRO A 129 -18.84 18.18 -6.43
C PRO A 129 -18.18 18.04 -5.04
N SER A 130 -18.61 18.85 -4.06
CA SER A 130 -17.99 18.88 -2.72
C SER A 130 -18.09 17.54 -1.96
N ASP A 131 -19.11 16.74 -2.27
CA ASP A 131 -19.35 15.42 -1.72
C ASP A 131 -18.54 14.30 -2.42
N THR A 132 -17.79 14.61 -3.48
CA THR A 132 -16.91 13.64 -4.16
C THR A 132 -15.94 12.99 -3.18
N HIS A 133 -15.87 11.66 -3.17
CA HIS A 133 -14.97 10.91 -2.29
C HIS A 133 -13.49 11.25 -2.59
N PRO A 134 -12.62 11.44 -1.59
CA PRO A 134 -11.24 11.88 -1.81
C PRO A 134 -10.41 10.88 -2.66
N MET A 135 -10.69 9.58 -2.58
CA MET A 135 -10.07 8.60 -3.50
C MET A 135 -10.48 8.77 -4.96
N THR A 136 -11.72 9.19 -5.24
CA THR A 136 -12.17 9.54 -6.60
C THR A 136 -11.41 10.76 -7.10
N MET A 137 -11.25 11.78 -6.26
CA MET A 137 -10.44 12.95 -6.57
C MET A 137 -8.99 12.55 -6.85
N PHE A 138 -8.40 11.67 -6.04
CA PHE A 138 -7.01 11.24 -6.18
C PHE A 138 -6.76 10.45 -7.46
N SER A 139 -7.62 9.48 -7.77
CA SER A 139 -7.55 8.73 -9.02
C SER A 139 -7.65 9.63 -10.25
N GLN A 140 -8.56 10.62 -10.23
CA GLN A 140 -8.69 11.57 -11.33
C GLN A 140 -7.55 12.58 -11.44
N ALA A 141 -6.95 12.98 -10.31
CA ALA A 141 -5.78 13.84 -10.34
C ALA A 141 -4.60 13.13 -11.01
N ILE A 142 -4.39 11.85 -10.70
CA ILE A 142 -3.38 11.00 -11.35
C ILE A 142 -3.69 10.85 -12.84
N LEU A 143 -4.96 10.60 -13.20
CA LEU A 143 -5.36 10.46 -14.60
C LEU A 143 -5.18 11.76 -15.39
N ALA A 144 -5.45 12.93 -14.79
CA ALA A 144 -5.23 14.22 -15.43
C ALA A 144 -3.73 14.47 -15.75
N LEU A 145 -2.83 13.96 -14.92
CA LEU A 145 -1.38 14.01 -15.19
C LEU A 145 -0.94 13.10 -16.35
N GLN A 146 -1.77 12.17 -16.83
CA GLN A 146 -1.41 11.26 -17.92
C GLN A 146 -1.00 12.00 -19.21
N THR A 147 -1.51 13.22 -19.43
CA THR A 147 -1.08 14.10 -20.53
C THR A 147 0.42 14.40 -20.54
N GLN A 148 1.11 14.21 -19.41
CA GLN A 148 2.56 14.36 -19.25
C GLN A 148 3.34 13.07 -19.49
N SER A 149 2.69 11.94 -19.81
CA SER A 149 3.37 10.66 -19.99
C SER A 149 4.34 10.69 -21.16
N LYS A 150 5.62 10.49 -20.85
CA LYS A 150 6.67 10.31 -21.85
C LYS A 150 6.59 8.93 -22.48
N PHE A 151 6.15 7.91 -21.74
CA PHE A 151 5.99 6.56 -22.29
C PHE A 151 4.98 6.58 -23.43
N ALA A 152 3.79 7.17 -23.23
CA ALA A 152 2.79 7.29 -24.27
C ALA A 152 3.31 8.07 -25.50
N GLN A 153 4.01 9.18 -25.29
CA GLN A 153 4.56 10.01 -26.36
C GLN A 153 5.65 9.30 -27.18
N THR A 154 6.53 8.55 -26.51
CA THR A 154 7.69 7.91 -27.16
C THR A 154 7.36 6.54 -27.73
N TYR A 155 6.41 5.81 -27.16
CA TYR A 155 5.98 4.50 -27.64
C TYR A 155 5.50 4.57 -29.10
N SER A 156 4.66 5.56 -29.42
CA SER A 156 4.19 5.80 -30.80
C SER A 156 5.30 6.17 -31.78
N ASN A 157 6.47 6.59 -31.29
CA ASN A 157 7.62 7.00 -32.09
C ASN A 157 8.70 5.91 -32.19
N GLY A 158 8.34 4.63 -31.97
CA GLY A 158 9.23 3.49 -32.19
C GLY A 158 10.22 3.24 -31.05
N LEU A 159 9.83 3.53 -29.80
CA LEU A 159 10.61 3.18 -28.62
C LEU A 159 10.99 1.69 -28.65
N ARG A 160 12.28 1.39 -28.46
CA ARG A 160 12.76 0.02 -28.42
C ARG A 160 12.27 -0.69 -27.17
N ARG A 161 11.91 -1.97 -27.30
CA ARG A 161 11.31 -2.76 -26.22
C ARG A 161 12.22 -2.83 -24.99
N GLU A 162 13.54 -2.95 -25.19
CA GLU A 162 14.54 -2.96 -24.12
C GLU A 162 14.68 -1.63 -23.36
N ASP A 163 14.19 -0.53 -23.93
CA ASP A 163 14.25 0.80 -23.32
C ASP A 163 12.91 1.20 -22.65
N HIS A 164 11.86 0.38 -22.75
CA HIS A 164 10.56 0.66 -22.14
C HIS A 164 10.67 1.03 -20.65
N TRP A 165 11.47 0.27 -19.90
CA TRP A 165 11.63 0.48 -18.46
C TRP A 165 12.29 1.82 -18.12
N LYS A 166 13.12 2.38 -18.99
CA LYS A 166 13.79 3.68 -18.76
C LYS A 166 12.78 4.81 -18.80
N VAL A 167 11.91 4.80 -19.80
CA VAL A 167 10.84 5.81 -19.91
C VAL A 167 9.79 5.61 -18.83
N THR A 168 9.47 4.36 -18.46
CA THR A 168 8.62 4.06 -17.31
C THR A 168 9.23 4.54 -15.99
N LEU A 169 10.56 4.46 -15.81
CA LEU A 169 11.26 5.01 -14.64
C LEU A 169 11.12 6.53 -14.59
N GLU A 170 11.27 7.22 -15.72
CA GLU A 170 11.06 8.67 -15.77
C GLU A 170 9.64 9.07 -15.39
N ASP A 171 8.62 8.45 -16.01
CA ASP A 171 7.21 8.71 -15.68
C ASP A 171 6.92 8.36 -14.21
N SER A 172 7.53 7.30 -13.67
CA SER A 172 7.39 6.88 -12.27
C SER A 172 7.95 7.91 -11.29
N LEU A 173 9.14 8.44 -11.56
CA LEU A 173 9.74 9.51 -10.77
C LEU A 173 8.91 10.80 -10.87
N ASP A 174 8.41 11.12 -12.06
CA ASP A 174 7.55 12.29 -12.32
C ASP A 174 6.21 12.23 -11.59
N LEU A 175 5.55 11.06 -11.57
CA LEU A 175 4.30 10.85 -10.85
C LEU A 175 4.53 10.86 -9.33
N THR A 176 5.48 10.07 -8.85
CA THR A 176 5.76 9.91 -7.40
C THR A 176 6.14 11.25 -6.77
N ALA A 177 6.91 12.09 -7.47
CA ALA A 177 7.25 13.44 -7.00
C ALA A 177 6.01 14.29 -6.66
N LYS A 178 4.91 14.13 -7.42
CA LYS A 178 3.71 14.95 -7.32
C LYS A 178 2.69 14.42 -6.31
N THR A 179 2.78 13.17 -5.87
CA THR A 179 1.71 12.56 -5.06
C THR A 179 1.48 13.25 -3.71
N PRO A 180 2.48 13.78 -2.97
CA PRO A 180 2.22 14.56 -1.76
C PRO A 180 1.41 15.83 -2.06
N ALA A 181 1.75 16.54 -3.13
CA ALA A 181 1.05 17.75 -3.55
C ALA A 181 -0.38 17.48 -4.04
N LEU A 182 -0.59 16.37 -4.77
CA LEU A 182 -1.94 15.94 -5.15
C LEU A 182 -2.79 15.63 -3.91
N ALA A 183 -2.26 14.86 -2.97
CA ALA A 183 -2.96 14.49 -1.74
C ALA A 183 -3.27 15.73 -0.88
N ALA A 184 -2.30 16.62 -0.70
CA ALA A 184 -2.49 17.86 0.06
C ALA A 184 -3.49 18.81 -0.61
N ALA A 185 -3.47 18.93 -1.95
CA ALA A 185 -4.46 19.69 -2.69
C ALA A 185 -5.89 19.14 -2.44
N ILE A 186 -6.07 17.82 -2.47
CA ILE A 186 -7.35 17.17 -2.16
C ILE A 186 -7.77 17.46 -0.72
N TYR A 187 -6.85 17.31 0.23
CA TYR A 187 -7.12 17.57 1.65
C TYR A 187 -7.57 19.02 1.87
N ASN A 188 -6.84 19.99 1.32
CA ASN A 188 -7.13 21.41 1.49
C ASN A 188 -8.42 21.84 0.77
N ILE A 189 -8.72 21.28 -0.41
CA ILE A 189 -9.96 21.56 -1.15
C ILE A 189 -11.17 20.99 -0.42
N LYS A 190 -11.07 19.76 0.11
CA LYS A 190 -12.23 19.07 0.67
C LYS A 190 -12.49 19.43 2.15
N TYR A 191 -11.43 19.68 2.92
CA TYR A 191 -11.53 19.84 4.38
C TYR A 191 -10.94 21.15 4.90
N GLY A 192 -10.17 21.86 4.07
CA GLY A 192 -9.58 23.15 4.39
C GLY A 192 -10.32 24.32 3.73
N ASN A 193 -9.58 25.40 3.46
CA ASN A 193 -10.09 26.59 2.79
C ASN A 193 -9.84 26.60 1.26
N GLY A 194 -9.43 25.47 0.68
CA GLY A 194 -9.10 25.35 -0.75
C GLY A 194 -7.76 25.97 -1.17
N SER A 195 -6.92 26.39 -0.22
CA SER A 195 -5.59 26.92 -0.51
C SER A 195 -4.64 25.84 -1.01
N ILE A 196 -3.89 26.16 -2.06
CA ILE A 196 -2.81 25.31 -2.57
C ILE A 196 -1.50 25.98 -2.19
N ARG A 197 -0.59 25.22 -1.56
CA ARG A 197 0.73 25.70 -1.16
C ARG A 197 1.78 25.23 -2.15
N ASP A 198 2.83 26.03 -2.27
CA ASP A 198 4.04 25.65 -2.99
C ASP A 198 4.89 24.69 -2.16
N ILE A 199 5.62 23.83 -2.87
CA ILE A 199 6.61 22.90 -2.32
C ILE A 199 7.69 23.69 -1.56
N ASP A 200 8.06 23.22 -0.37
CA ASP A 200 9.25 23.69 0.32
C ASP A 200 10.47 22.85 -0.11
N LYS A 201 11.41 23.46 -0.82
CA LYS A 201 12.61 22.78 -1.33
C LYS A 201 13.60 22.37 -0.23
N ASN A 202 13.43 22.87 0.99
CA ASN A 202 14.27 22.50 2.13
C ASN A 202 13.78 21.22 2.82
N LEU A 203 12.55 20.79 2.57
CA LEU A 203 11.96 19.58 3.16
C LEU A 203 12.11 18.38 2.23
N ASP A 204 12.25 17.19 2.80
CA ASP A 204 12.14 15.93 2.04
C ASP A 204 10.70 15.68 1.56
N TRP A 205 10.53 14.71 0.68
CA TRP A 205 9.25 14.36 0.06
C TRP A 205 8.14 14.04 1.07
N SER A 206 8.48 13.35 2.16
CA SER A 206 7.47 12.98 3.17
C SER A 206 7.11 14.16 4.05
N ALA A 207 8.10 14.93 4.49
CA ALA A 207 7.88 16.13 5.32
C ALA A 207 7.17 17.25 4.53
N ASN A 208 7.39 17.33 3.21
CA ASN A 208 6.65 18.25 2.35
C ASN A 208 5.14 18.04 2.45
N PHE A 209 4.65 16.80 2.59
CA PHE A 209 3.22 16.57 2.78
C PHE A 209 2.65 17.33 3.99
N ALA A 210 3.32 17.24 5.15
CA ALA A 210 2.92 17.96 6.36
C ALA A 210 2.89 19.48 6.14
N HIS A 211 3.92 20.03 5.50
CA HIS A 211 3.95 21.45 5.11
C HIS A 211 2.77 21.83 4.21
N LEU A 212 2.49 21.02 3.18
CA LEU A 212 1.45 21.33 2.20
C LEU A 212 0.04 21.33 2.79
N ILE A 213 -0.18 20.67 3.93
CA ILE A 213 -1.44 20.70 4.69
C ILE A 213 -1.40 21.64 5.92
N PHE A 214 -0.47 22.60 5.95
CA PHE A 214 -0.34 23.62 7.01
C PHE A 214 0.03 23.05 8.39
N LYS A 215 0.85 21.99 8.41
CA LYS A 215 1.38 21.34 9.61
C LYS A 215 2.91 21.34 9.67
N GLU A 216 3.58 22.31 9.03
CA GLU A 216 5.04 22.42 9.06
C GLU A 216 5.63 22.57 10.47
N TRP A 217 4.86 23.17 11.39
CA TRP A 217 5.25 23.36 12.79
C TRP A 217 5.28 22.05 13.59
N ASP A 218 4.59 21.01 13.11
CA ASP A 218 4.44 19.73 13.78
C ASP A 218 5.53 18.75 13.32
N LEU A 219 6.71 18.87 13.93
CA LEU A 219 7.86 18.00 13.60
C LEU A 219 7.56 16.51 13.86
N GLN A 220 6.69 16.20 14.82
CA GLN A 220 6.26 14.83 15.09
C GLN A 220 5.43 14.30 13.93
N TYR A 221 4.54 15.13 13.37
CA TYR A 221 3.78 14.73 12.19
C TYR A 221 4.65 14.56 10.95
N GLN A 222 5.70 15.36 10.76
CA GLN A 222 6.67 15.13 9.68
C GLN A 222 7.34 13.75 9.81
N ASP A 223 7.76 13.38 11.03
CA ASP A 223 8.32 12.07 11.33
C ASP A 223 7.29 10.94 11.13
N LEU A 224 6.02 11.16 11.52
CA LEU A 224 4.94 10.22 11.25
C LEU A 224 4.71 10.03 9.74
N CYS A 225 4.77 11.08 8.93
CA CYS A 225 4.66 10.97 7.47
C CYS A 225 5.77 10.10 6.89
N ARG A 226 7.03 10.32 7.29
CA ARG A 226 8.18 9.50 6.87
C ARG A 226 7.96 8.03 7.20
N LEU A 227 7.57 7.74 8.44
CA LEU A 227 7.29 6.38 8.89
C LEU A 227 6.10 5.77 8.13
N PHE A 228 4.97 6.49 8.08
CA PHE A 228 3.72 6.00 7.51
C PHE A 228 3.88 5.64 6.03
N PHE A 229 4.44 6.54 5.21
CA PHE A 229 4.60 6.28 3.78
C PHE A 229 5.56 5.12 3.52
N LEU A 230 6.61 4.98 4.33
CA LEU A 230 7.56 3.87 4.23
C LEU A 230 6.90 2.52 4.54
N LEU A 231 6.13 2.44 5.63
CA LEU A 231 5.50 1.18 6.05
C LEU A 231 4.37 0.73 5.10
N HIS A 232 3.78 1.66 4.35
CA HIS A 232 2.69 1.39 3.41
C HIS A 232 3.15 1.29 1.96
N ALA A 233 4.46 1.42 1.71
CA ALA A 233 5.05 1.53 0.39
C ALA A 233 4.73 0.35 -0.54
N ASP A 234 4.84 -0.88 -0.05
CA ASP A 234 4.54 -2.08 -0.84
C ASP A 234 4.08 -3.26 0.02
N GLN A 235 3.40 -4.25 -0.57
CA GLN A 235 3.04 -5.51 0.11
C GLN A 235 2.71 -6.60 -0.93
N GLY A 236 3.70 -6.93 -1.75
CA GLY A 236 3.58 -7.78 -2.93
C GLY A 236 2.61 -7.24 -3.97
N VAL A 237 2.41 -8.00 -5.04
CA VAL A 237 1.52 -7.63 -6.16
C VAL A 237 0.16 -8.34 -6.15
N GLY A 238 -0.07 -9.26 -5.20
CA GLY A 238 -1.35 -9.99 -5.11
C GLY A 238 -2.50 -9.19 -4.47
N ASN A 239 -2.22 -8.04 -3.85
CA ASN A 239 -3.28 -7.14 -3.38
C ASN A 239 -3.92 -6.40 -4.56
N VAL A 240 -5.21 -6.06 -4.45
CA VAL A 240 -6.02 -5.53 -5.55
C VAL A 240 -5.40 -4.29 -6.21
N SER A 241 -4.88 -3.35 -5.42
CA SER A 241 -4.29 -2.12 -5.97
C SER A 241 -3.04 -2.40 -6.81
N ALA A 242 -2.12 -3.23 -6.30
CA ALA A 242 -0.88 -3.54 -7.03
C ALA A 242 -1.16 -4.42 -8.24
N HIS A 243 -2.05 -5.43 -8.10
CA HIS A 243 -2.45 -6.29 -9.21
C HIS A 243 -3.12 -5.48 -10.32
N ALA A 244 -4.07 -4.59 -9.99
CA ALA A 244 -4.73 -3.74 -10.98
C ALA A 244 -3.73 -2.86 -11.76
N ALA A 245 -2.76 -2.25 -11.07
CA ALA A 245 -1.69 -1.50 -11.74
C ALA A 245 -0.87 -2.40 -12.68
N CYS A 246 -0.41 -3.56 -12.21
CA CYS A 246 0.39 -4.50 -13.00
C CYS A 246 -0.39 -5.04 -14.21
N LEU A 247 -1.67 -5.36 -14.04
CA LEU A 247 -2.57 -5.83 -15.10
C LEU A 247 -2.73 -4.77 -16.19
N VAL A 248 -3.08 -3.52 -15.83
CA VAL A 248 -3.18 -2.40 -16.78
C VAL A 248 -1.83 -2.12 -17.43
N ASN A 249 -0.75 -2.18 -16.66
CA ASN A 249 0.59 -1.98 -17.19
C ASN A 249 0.91 -3.09 -18.21
N SER A 250 0.50 -4.34 -18.02
CA SER A 250 0.77 -5.46 -18.95
C SER A 250 0.26 -5.21 -20.38
N THR A 251 -0.69 -4.29 -20.58
CA THR A 251 -1.16 -3.84 -21.91
C THR A 251 -0.25 -2.79 -22.55
N LEU A 252 0.90 -2.49 -21.96
CA LEU A 252 1.78 -1.35 -22.27
C LEU A 252 1.16 0.03 -21.95
N SER A 253 0.14 0.08 -21.09
CA SER A 253 -0.33 1.35 -20.55
C SER A 253 0.75 2.00 -19.68
N ASP A 254 0.84 3.32 -19.73
CA ASP A 254 1.76 4.11 -18.92
C ASP A 254 1.41 4.10 -17.42
N VAL A 255 2.32 4.64 -16.60
CA VAL A 255 2.21 4.60 -15.14
C VAL A 255 0.98 5.35 -14.61
N TYR A 256 0.49 6.38 -15.31
CA TYR A 256 -0.62 7.20 -14.84
C TYR A 256 -1.94 6.42 -14.96
N TYR A 257 -2.16 5.76 -16.10
CA TYR A 257 -3.29 4.85 -16.25
C TYR A 257 -3.23 3.70 -15.24
N SER A 258 -2.06 3.07 -15.07
CA SER A 258 -1.87 1.99 -14.11
C SER A 258 -2.12 2.42 -12.66
N CYS A 259 -1.58 3.56 -12.23
CA CYS A 259 -1.76 4.06 -10.87
C CYS A 259 -3.19 4.57 -10.61
N SER A 260 -3.87 5.18 -11.59
CA SER A 260 -5.28 5.52 -11.47
C SER A 260 -6.16 4.26 -11.27
N ALA A 261 -5.92 3.21 -12.06
CA ALA A 261 -6.60 1.92 -11.88
C ALA A 261 -6.32 1.30 -10.50
N ALA A 262 -5.07 1.38 -10.02
CA ALA A 262 -4.72 0.94 -8.67
C ALA A 262 -5.47 1.70 -7.58
N MET A 263 -5.61 3.03 -7.70
CA MET A 263 -6.35 3.83 -6.73
C MET A 263 -7.84 3.49 -6.72
N ASN A 264 -8.42 3.15 -7.87
CA ASN A 264 -9.80 2.64 -7.94
C ASN A 264 -9.96 1.31 -7.20
N GLY A 265 -9.00 0.39 -7.38
CA GLY A 265 -8.96 -0.87 -6.61
C GLY A 265 -8.73 -0.65 -5.11
N LEU A 266 -7.89 0.31 -4.75
CA LEU A 266 -7.60 0.68 -3.36
C LEU A 266 -8.81 1.30 -2.66
N ALA A 267 -9.65 2.05 -3.38
CA ALA A 267 -10.88 2.63 -2.85
C ALA A 267 -11.94 1.59 -2.47
N GLY A 268 -11.79 0.32 -2.90
CA GLY A 268 -12.69 -0.76 -2.54
C GLY A 268 -12.72 -0.99 -1.02
N PRO A 269 -13.91 -1.13 -0.39
CA PRO A 269 -14.03 -1.31 1.06
C PRO A 269 -13.27 -2.53 1.61
N LEU A 270 -13.13 -3.59 0.82
CA LEU A 270 -12.38 -4.81 1.20
C LEU A 270 -10.85 -4.65 1.10
N HIS A 271 -10.36 -3.48 0.70
CA HIS A 271 -8.93 -3.21 0.54
C HIS A 271 -8.47 -1.99 1.34
N GLY A 272 -8.99 -0.79 1.03
CA GLY A 272 -8.45 0.46 1.58
C GLY A 272 -9.06 0.97 2.89
N ARG A 273 -10.04 0.27 3.48
CA ARG A 273 -10.85 0.78 4.60
C ARG A 273 -10.39 0.32 5.99
N ALA A 274 -9.50 -0.68 6.08
CA ALA A 274 -9.14 -1.32 7.34
C ALA A 274 -8.65 -0.33 8.42
N ASN A 275 -7.84 0.65 8.06
CA ASN A 275 -7.38 1.71 8.97
C ASN A 275 -8.56 2.49 9.60
N GLN A 276 -9.53 2.90 8.78
CA GLN A 276 -10.71 3.65 9.22
C GLN A 276 -11.58 2.80 10.14
N ASP A 277 -11.80 1.53 9.77
CA ASP A 277 -12.59 0.59 10.58
C ASP A 277 -11.96 0.34 11.96
N CYS A 278 -10.63 0.27 12.04
CA CYS A 278 -9.92 0.13 13.32
C CYS A 278 -10.09 1.36 14.20
N LEU A 279 -9.88 2.55 13.65
CA LEU A 279 -10.03 3.80 14.40
C LEU A 279 -11.49 4.03 14.85
N GLU A 280 -12.47 3.83 13.97
CA GLU A 280 -13.90 3.94 14.29
C GLU A 280 -14.28 2.99 15.43
N TRP A 281 -13.74 1.76 15.43
CA TRP A 281 -13.99 0.79 16.49
C TRP A 281 -13.39 1.23 17.84
N LEU A 282 -12.18 1.78 17.85
CA LEU A 282 -11.53 2.31 19.06
C LEU A 282 -12.28 3.52 19.63
N LEU A 283 -12.68 4.47 18.77
CA LEU A 283 -13.45 5.63 19.20
C LEU A 283 -14.82 5.22 19.74
N LYS A 284 -15.46 4.22 19.14
CA LYS A 284 -16.70 3.65 19.66
C LYS A 284 -16.53 3.04 21.05
N ILE A 285 -15.39 2.41 21.33
CA ILE A 285 -15.08 1.93 22.69
C ILE A 285 -15.04 3.12 23.64
N MET A 286 -14.24 4.15 23.32
CA MET A 286 -14.15 5.37 24.15
C MET A 286 -15.54 5.96 24.41
N ASP A 287 -16.38 6.10 23.37
CA ASP A 287 -17.74 6.63 23.50
C ASP A 287 -18.63 5.78 24.42
N ASN A 288 -18.55 4.45 24.35
CA ASN A 288 -19.32 3.56 25.22
C ASN A 288 -18.95 3.71 26.71
N PHE A 289 -17.72 4.14 26.99
CA PHE A 289 -17.21 4.38 28.34
C PHE A 289 -17.10 5.88 28.66
N GLY A 290 -17.97 6.70 28.04
CA GLY A 290 -18.12 8.12 28.38
C GLY A 290 -16.92 8.99 28.01
N GLY A 291 -16.17 8.60 26.98
CA GLY A 291 -14.96 9.30 26.53
C GLY A 291 -13.73 9.05 27.40
N SER A 292 -13.78 8.06 28.29
CA SER A 292 -12.67 7.68 29.18
C SER A 292 -12.15 6.28 28.84
N LEU A 293 -10.92 5.99 29.28
CA LEU A 293 -10.36 4.64 29.19
C LEU A 293 -11.21 3.66 30.01
N PRO A 294 -11.63 2.51 29.44
CA PRO A 294 -12.26 1.45 30.21
C PRO A 294 -11.26 0.79 31.17
N THR A 295 -11.76 0.06 32.17
CA THR A 295 -10.89 -0.91 32.88
C THR A 295 -10.57 -2.10 31.98
N THR A 296 -9.56 -2.88 32.35
CA THR A 296 -9.21 -4.11 31.62
C THR A 296 -10.40 -5.08 31.54
N GLU A 297 -11.14 -5.27 32.63
CA GLU A 297 -12.30 -6.16 32.69
C GLU A 297 -13.45 -5.69 31.79
N GLU A 298 -13.70 -4.37 31.77
CA GLU A 298 -14.71 -3.77 30.91
C GLU A 298 -14.37 -3.94 29.42
N LEU A 299 -13.09 -3.75 29.08
CA LEU A 299 -12.61 -3.92 27.71
C LEU A 299 -12.63 -5.41 27.29
N GLU A 300 -12.21 -6.33 28.14
CA GLU A 300 -12.29 -7.78 27.88
C GLU A 300 -13.74 -8.20 27.60
N LYS A 301 -14.69 -7.73 28.42
CA LYS A 301 -16.11 -7.98 28.22
C LYS A 301 -16.60 -7.42 26.89
N PHE A 302 -16.23 -6.18 26.55
CA PHE A 302 -16.61 -5.55 25.29
C PHE A 302 -16.13 -6.35 24.06
N VAL A 303 -14.89 -6.86 24.12
CA VAL A 303 -14.31 -7.69 23.05
C VAL A 303 -15.06 -9.03 22.94
N TRP A 304 -15.35 -9.70 24.06
CA TRP A 304 -16.16 -10.93 24.05
C TRP A 304 -17.56 -10.70 23.48
N ASP A 305 -18.28 -9.66 23.94
CA ASP A 305 -19.60 -9.30 23.45
C ASP A 305 -19.59 -9.04 21.93
N THR A 306 -18.51 -8.44 21.42
CA THR A 306 -18.32 -8.19 19.98
C THR A 306 -18.21 -9.52 19.22
N LEU A 307 -17.39 -10.45 19.71
CA LEU A 307 -17.15 -11.76 19.12
C LEU A 307 -18.39 -12.67 19.19
N GLU A 308 -19.15 -12.64 20.29
CA GLU A 308 -20.37 -13.43 20.48
C GLU A 308 -21.51 -12.98 19.55
N ARG A 309 -21.53 -11.71 19.16
CA ARG A 309 -22.43 -11.18 18.13
C ARG A 309 -22.01 -11.54 16.69
N GLY A 310 -21.00 -12.39 16.53
CA GLY A 310 -20.49 -12.82 15.23
C GLY A 310 -19.69 -11.76 14.47
N LYS A 311 -19.28 -10.67 15.16
CA LYS A 311 -18.41 -9.65 14.55
C LYS A 311 -16.94 -10.04 14.73
N ILE A 312 -16.09 -9.44 13.90
CA ILE A 312 -14.63 -9.54 14.01
C ILE A 312 -14.08 -8.34 14.80
N ILE A 313 -12.85 -8.47 15.30
CA ILE A 313 -12.09 -7.35 15.85
C ILE A 313 -11.26 -6.75 14.71
N PRO A 314 -11.54 -5.50 14.28
CA PRO A 314 -10.79 -4.87 13.19
C PRO A 314 -9.28 -4.85 13.47
N GLY A 315 -8.48 -5.11 12.43
CA GLY A 315 -7.02 -5.12 12.53
C GLY A 315 -6.42 -6.42 13.10
N TYR A 316 -7.24 -7.35 13.58
CA TYR A 316 -6.83 -8.68 14.06
C TYR A 316 -7.42 -9.79 13.18
N GLY A 317 -6.82 -11.00 13.17
CA GLY A 317 -7.37 -12.12 12.39
C GLY A 317 -6.69 -12.39 11.04
N HIS A 318 -5.52 -11.80 10.77
CA HIS A 318 -4.89 -11.86 9.44
C HIS A 318 -4.63 -13.31 8.98
N ALA A 319 -4.96 -13.61 7.72
CA ALA A 319 -4.89 -14.97 7.18
C ALA A 319 -3.46 -15.54 7.04
N VAL A 320 -2.44 -14.67 6.99
CA VAL A 320 -1.05 -14.98 6.61
C VAL A 320 -0.12 -14.85 7.80
N LEU A 321 -0.16 -13.71 8.49
CA LEU A 321 0.72 -13.45 9.63
C LEU A 321 0.46 -14.41 10.81
N ARG A 322 1.55 -14.83 11.44
CA ARG A 322 1.60 -15.68 12.65
C ARG A 322 2.34 -14.99 13.80
N CYS A 323 2.85 -13.78 13.57
CA CYS A 323 3.44 -12.86 14.52
C CYS A 323 2.73 -11.49 14.46
N THR A 324 3.06 -10.58 15.39
CA THR A 324 2.73 -9.16 15.25
C THR A 324 3.36 -8.61 13.99
N ASP A 325 2.59 -7.89 13.18
CA ASP A 325 3.09 -7.22 11.99
C ASP A 325 4.22 -6.24 12.38
N PRO A 326 5.43 -6.35 11.81
CA PRO A 326 6.53 -5.45 12.16
C PRO A 326 6.20 -3.98 11.84
N ARG A 327 5.27 -3.71 10.92
CA ARG A 327 4.76 -2.34 10.67
C ARG A 327 3.87 -1.83 11.81
N PHE A 328 3.09 -2.70 12.46
CA PHE A 328 2.39 -2.35 13.69
C PHE A 328 3.40 -2.03 14.79
N SER A 329 4.38 -2.90 14.99
CA SER A 329 5.43 -2.72 16.01
C SER A 329 6.19 -1.40 15.84
N ALA A 330 6.56 -1.03 14.61
CA ALA A 330 7.24 0.24 14.33
C ALA A 330 6.39 1.47 14.70
N GLN A 331 5.10 1.45 14.39
CA GLN A 331 4.16 2.50 14.78
C GLN A 331 3.84 2.50 16.28
N TYR A 332 3.83 1.33 16.90
CA TYR A 332 3.66 1.19 18.34
C TYR A 332 4.81 1.84 19.11
N GLU A 333 6.05 1.63 18.67
CA GLU A 333 7.21 2.32 19.26
C GLU A 333 7.22 3.83 18.98
N PHE A 334 6.72 4.28 17.82
CA PHE A 334 6.46 5.71 17.58
C PHE A 334 5.47 6.27 18.60
N GLY A 335 4.32 5.60 18.77
CA GLY A 335 3.27 6.01 19.69
C GLY A 335 3.76 6.03 21.15
N LYS A 336 4.50 5.01 21.59
CA LYS A 336 5.10 5.00 22.93
C LYS A 336 6.05 6.15 23.18
N LYS A 337 6.79 6.58 22.16
CA LYS A 337 7.77 7.67 22.29
C LYS A 337 7.11 9.05 22.35
N TYR A 338 6.09 9.27 21.53
CA TYR A 338 5.55 10.62 21.31
C TYR A 338 4.11 10.83 21.82
N LEU A 339 3.35 9.75 22.03
CA LEU A 339 1.91 9.74 22.35
C LEU A 339 1.61 8.94 23.64
N ALA A 340 2.58 8.73 24.53
CA ALA A 340 2.40 7.91 25.74
C ALA A 340 1.25 8.37 26.65
N ASP A 341 0.95 9.68 26.65
CA ASP A 341 -0.11 10.27 27.47
C ASP A 341 -1.47 10.34 26.75
N ASP A 342 -1.54 10.00 25.45
CA ASP A 342 -2.77 10.03 24.67
C ASP A 342 -3.68 8.83 25.03
N ASP A 343 -4.91 9.11 25.43
CA ASP A 343 -5.83 8.06 25.89
C ASP A 343 -6.26 7.11 24.76
N LEU A 344 -6.35 7.58 23.52
CA LEU A 344 -6.66 6.69 22.40
C LEU A 344 -5.49 5.76 22.09
N PHE A 345 -4.25 6.24 22.22
CA PHE A 345 -3.06 5.40 22.14
C PHE A 345 -2.99 4.37 23.28
N LYS A 346 -3.22 4.79 24.53
CA LYS A 346 -3.32 3.86 25.68
C LYS A 346 -4.38 2.77 25.45
N LEU A 347 -5.51 3.12 24.84
CA LEU A 347 -6.53 2.13 24.46
C LEU A 347 -5.99 1.13 23.43
N VAL A 348 -5.23 1.57 22.43
CA VAL A 348 -4.54 0.66 21.49
C VAL A 348 -3.62 -0.30 22.23
N GLU A 349 -2.86 0.18 23.23
CA GLU A 349 -1.98 -0.67 24.04
C GLU A 349 -2.77 -1.73 24.82
N MET A 350 -3.88 -1.33 25.46
CA MET A 350 -4.76 -2.24 26.18
C MET A 350 -5.33 -3.31 25.23
N VAL A 351 -5.84 -2.92 24.07
CA VAL A 351 -6.36 -3.82 23.03
C VAL A 351 -5.28 -4.81 22.59
N TYR A 352 -4.05 -4.33 22.36
CA TYR A 352 -2.91 -5.17 21.97
C TYR A 352 -2.56 -6.22 23.02
N GLN A 353 -2.66 -5.89 24.31
CA GLN A 353 -2.37 -6.82 25.40
C GLN A 353 -3.46 -7.89 25.60
N ILE A 354 -4.74 -7.55 25.39
CA ILE A 354 -5.86 -8.46 25.70
C ILE A 354 -6.34 -9.29 24.51
N VAL A 355 -6.44 -8.69 23.31
CA VAL A 355 -7.16 -9.30 22.18
C VAL A 355 -6.51 -10.59 21.70
N PRO A 356 -5.17 -10.71 21.57
CA PRO A 356 -4.54 -11.96 21.17
C PRO A 356 -4.91 -13.13 22.09
N ASN A 357 -4.98 -12.89 23.41
CA ASN A 357 -5.35 -13.90 24.39
C ASN A 357 -6.82 -14.31 24.28
N ILE A 358 -7.72 -13.34 24.05
CA ILE A 358 -9.15 -13.61 23.83
C ILE A 358 -9.36 -14.42 22.55
N LEU A 359 -8.75 -14.03 21.44
CA LEU A 359 -8.85 -14.75 20.16
C LEU A 359 -8.28 -16.16 20.26
N LYS A 360 -7.19 -16.35 21.00
CA LYS A 360 -6.62 -17.66 21.30
C LYS A 360 -7.59 -18.53 22.11
N LYS A 361 -8.24 -17.98 23.14
CA LYS A 361 -9.27 -18.69 23.93
C LYS A 361 -10.50 -19.04 23.09
N GLN A 362 -10.91 -18.16 22.18
CA GLN A 362 -12.04 -18.39 21.28
C GLN A 362 -11.78 -19.54 20.28
N GLY A 363 -10.53 -19.71 19.84
CA GLY A 363 -10.10 -20.84 19.01
C GLY A 363 -10.59 -20.82 17.55
N LYS A 364 -11.23 -19.73 17.10
CA LYS A 364 -11.74 -19.59 15.72
C LYS A 364 -10.78 -18.86 14.78
N ALA A 365 -9.97 -17.93 15.32
CA ALA A 365 -9.07 -17.10 14.53
C ALA A 365 -7.80 -17.85 14.12
N LYS A 366 -7.44 -17.79 12.83
CA LYS A 366 -6.19 -18.40 12.31
C LYS A 366 -4.94 -17.59 12.64
N GLY A 367 -5.08 -16.26 12.76
CA GLY A 367 -4.05 -15.34 13.23
C GLY A 367 -4.64 -14.48 14.34
N ILE A 368 -3.87 -14.22 15.40
CA ILE A 368 -4.36 -13.52 16.60
C ILE A 368 -3.68 -12.16 16.82
N TRP A 369 -2.75 -11.79 15.94
CA TRP A 369 -1.92 -10.62 16.09
C TRP A 369 -2.41 -9.45 15.24
N PRO A 370 -2.11 -8.20 15.64
CA PRO A 370 -2.55 -7.03 14.88
C PRO A 370 -1.70 -6.83 13.62
N ASN A 371 -2.32 -6.15 12.65
CA ASN A 371 -1.67 -5.61 11.47
C ASN A 371 -1.43 -4.09 11.59
N VAL A 372 -0.75 -3.51 10.59
CA VAL A 372 -0.47 -2.07 10.50
C VAL A 372 -1.71 -1.16 10.68
N ASP A 373 -2.88 -1.59 10.23
CA ASP A 373 -4.11 -0.79 10.25
C ASP A 373 -4.66 -0.58 11.67
N ALA A 374 -4.34 -1.48 12.60
CA ALA A 374 -4.82 -1.46 13.99
C ALA A 374 -4.31 -0.26 14.81
N ILE A 375 -3.33 0.49 14.31
CA ILE A 375 -2.71 1.64 15.00
C ILE A 375 -2.60 2.89 14.14
N SER A 376 -2.47 2.73 12.81
CA SER A 376 -2.19 3.84 11.90
C SER A 376 -3.18 5.00 12.01
N GLY A 377 -4.46 4.70 12.14
CA GLY A 377 -5.51 5.71 12.27
C GLY A 377 -5.42 6.51 13.56
N THR A 378 -5.04 5.86 14.67
CA THR A 378 -4.84 6.50 15.98
C THR A 378 -3.74 7.56 15.90
N LEU A 379 -2.62 7.24 15.25
CA LEU A 379 -1.51 8.20 15.11
C LEU A 379 -1.90 9.41 14.25
N GLN A 380 -2.58 9.19 13.12
CA GLN A 380 -3.08 10.28 12.27
C GLN A 380 -4.09 11.16 13.02
N TYR A 381 -5.01 10.53 13.75
CA TYR A 381 -6.05 11.20 14.53
C TYR A 381 -5.46 12.11 15.62
N HIS A 382 -4.46 11.61 16.36
CA HIS A 382 -3.75 12.37 17.38
C HIS A 382 -3.07 13.61 16.78
N CYS A 383 -2.39 13.45 15.65
CA CYS A 383 -1.75 14.57 14.94
C CYS A 383 -2.76 15.52 14.26
N GLY A 384 -4.07 15.33 14.42
CA GLY A 384 -5.10 16.26 13.96
C GLY A 384 -5.57 16.05 12.52
N VAL A 385 -5.13 14.98 11.85
CA VAL A 385 -5.72 14.54 10.58
C VAL A 385 -6.88 13.61 10.93
N LYS A 386 -8.07 14.18 11.10
CA LYS A 386 -9.26 13.50 11.65
C LYS A 386 -10.31 13.16 10.58
N GLN A 387 -10.00 13.33 9.30
CA GLN A 387 -10.90 13.09 8.18
C GLN A 387 -10.70 11.67 7.67
N PHE A 388 -11.54 10.74 8.14
CA PHE A 388 -11.26 9.30 8.00
C PHE A 388 -11.28 8.87 6.54
N ASP A 389 -12.20 9.41 5.74
CA ASP A 389 -12.29 9.14 4.29
C ASP A 389 -11.02 9.53 3.53
N PHE A 390 -10.17 10.41 4.08
CA PHE A 390 -8.88 10.78 3.52
C PHE A 390 -7.76 9.76 3.78
N TYR A 391 -7.90 8.86 4.76
CA TYR A 391 -6.81 7.94 5.15
C TYR A 391 -6.39 7.00 4.01
N THR A 392 -7.33 6.60 3.15
CA THR A 392 -7.02 5.79 1.97
C THR A 392 -6.19 6.57 0.94
N VAL A 393 -6.29 7.91 0.89
CA VAL A 393 -5.41 8.74 0.04
C VAL A 393 -3.99 8.72 0.58
N LEU A 394 -3.79 8.85 1.90
CA LEU A 394 -2.47 8.69 2.51
C LEU A 394 -1.87 7.32 2.20
N PHE A 395 -2.69 6.27 2.29
CA PHE A 395 -2.27 4.92 1.90
C PHE A 395 -1.86 4.87 0.42
N GLY A 396 -2.66 5.47 -0.47
CA GLY A 396 -2.35 5.57 -1.90
C GLY A 396 -1.01 6.27 -2.19
N VAL A 397 -0.71 7.37 -1.47
CA VAL A 397 0.57 8.10 -1.60
C VAL A 397 1.76 7.19 -1.29
N GLY A 398 1.73 6.47 -0.16
CA GLY A 398 2.77 5.49 0.16
C GLY A 398 2.82 4.37 -0.88
N ARG A 399 1.69 3.77 -1.21
CA ARG A 399 1.58 2.60 -2.10
C ARG A 399 2.09 2.84 -3.53
N ILE A 400 2.07 4.09 -4.01
CA ILE A 400 2.62 4.45 -5.33
C ILE A 400 4.14 4.20 -5.41
N LEU A 401 4.86 4.25 -4.29
CA LEU A 401 6.29 3.92 -4.23
C LEU A 401 6.54 2.47 -4.70
N GLY A 402 5.86 1.50 -4.08
CA GLY A 402 5.97 0.09 -4.45
C GLY A 402 5.36 -0.24 -5.81
N ILE A 403 4.20 0.33 -6.13
CA ILE A 403 3.54 0.09 -7.43
C ILE A 403 4.46 0.49 -8.56
N THR A 404 4.97 1.72 -8.56
CA THR A 404 5.80 2.22 -9.67
C THR A 404 7.12 1.46 -9.78
N ALA A 405 7.72 1.06 -8.65
CA ALA A 405 8.87 0.16 -8.64
C ALA A 405 8.56 -1.17 -9.35
N ASN A 406 7.42 -1.80 -9.06
CA ASN A 406 6.98 -3.02 -9.74
C ASN A 406 6.73 -2.80 -11.24
N LEU A 407 6.13 -1.67 -11.64
CA LEU A 407 5.90 -1.36 -13.07
C LEU A 407 7.21 -1.23 -13.86
N ILE A 408 8.22 -0.59 -13.28
CA ILE A 408 9.56 -0.48 -13.87
C ILE A 408 10.13 -1.88 -14.10
N TRP A 409 10.06 -2.75 -13.10
CA TRP A 409 10.56 -4.13 -13.21
C TRP A 409 9.77 -4.98 -14.21
N ASN A 410 8.45 -4.84 -14.27
CA ASN A 410 7.62 -5.53 -15.26
C ASN A 410 8.03 -5.16 -16.69
N ARG A 411 8.36 -3.88 -16.93
CA ARG A 411 8.93 -3.43 -18.21
C ARG A 411 10.34 -3.94 -18.43
N ALA A 412 11.18 -3.91 -17.41
CA ALA A 412 12.57 -4.33 -17.51
C ALA A 412 12.72 -5.82 -17.86
N LEU A 413 11.88 -6.65 -17.27
CA LEU A 413 11.82 -8.09 -17.52
C LEU A 413 11.04 -8.46 -18.79
N LEU A 414 10.53 -7.45 -19.52
CA LEU A 414 9.72 -7.63 -20.73
C LEU A 414 8.51 -8.55 -20.53
N LEU A 415 7.91 -8.54 -19.34
CA LEU A 415 6.79 -9.42 -18.99
C LEU A 415 5.63 -9.22 -20.01
N PRO A 416 4.99 -10.31 -20.45
CA PRO A 416 3.93 -10.25 -21.45
C PRO A 416 2.63 -9.66 -20.89
N LEU A 417 1.66 -9.47 -21.77
CA LEU A 417 0.26 -9.21 -21.41
C LEU A 417 -0.25 -10.30 -20.46
N GLU A 418 -0.82 -9.90 -19.32
CA GLU A 418 -1.52 -10.81 -18.44
C GLU A 418 -2.87 -11.18 -19.08
N ARG A 419 -3.09 -12.49 -19.31
CA ARG A 419 -4.27 -12.99 -20.03
C ARG A 419 -4.70 -14.37 -19.54
N PRO A 420 -5.17 -14.49 -18.29
CA PRO A 420 -5.74 -15.74 -17.79
C PRO A 420 -7.00 -16.13 -18.57
N GLN A 421 -7.27 -17.43 -18.69
CA GLN A 421 -8.47 -17.95 -19.31
C GLN A 421 -9.60 -18.05 -18.29
N SER A 422 -10.78 -17.50 -18.60
CA SER A 422 -12.01 -17.79 -17.85
C SER A 422 -12.66 -19.07 -18.37
N ILE A 423 -13.30 -19.83 -17.47
CA ILE A 423 -14.12 -21.00 -17.79
C ILE A 423 -15.51 -20.85 -17.19
N THR A 424 -16.50 -21.52 -17.80
CA THR A 424 -17.88 -21.49 -17.30
C THR A 424 -18.07 -22.53 -16.18
N LEU A 425 -19.14 -22.38 -15.40
CA LEU A 425 -19.51 -23.37 -14.39
C LEU A 425 -19.74 -24.77 -14.99
N GLU A 426 -20.28 -24.84 -16.21
CA GLU A 426 -20.48 -26.12 -16.89
C GLU A 426 -19.15 -26.81 -17.22
N MET A 427 -18.18 -26.05 -17.73
CA MET A 427 -16.82 -26.58 -17.96
C MET A 427 -16.15 -27.05 -16.67
N VAL A 428 -16.46 -26.44 -15.52
CA VAL A 428 -15.99 -26.92 -14.21
C VAL A 428 -16.65 -28.25 -13.85
N LYS A 429 -17.98 -28.39 -14.04
CA LYS A 429 -18.68 -29.66 -13.81
C LYS A 429 -18.18 -30.77 -14.72
N ASP A 430 -17.96 -30.48 -16.00
CA ASP A 430 -17.43 -31.45 -16.97
C ASP A 430 -16.08 -32.00 -16.51
N ARG A 431 -15.21 -31.15 -15.94
CA ARG A 431 -13.92 -31.57 -15.36
C ARG A 431 -14.05 -32.42 -14.09
N LEU A 432 -15.21 -32.39 -13.45
CA LEU A 432 -15.52 -33.11 -12.21
C LEU A 432 -16.44 -34.32 -12.45
N HIS A 433 -16.82 -34.60 -13.70
CA HIS A 433 -17.87 -35.56 -14.06
C HIS A 433 -17.64 -36.97 -13.49
N ASP A 434 -16.38 -37.41 -13.33
CA ASP A 434 -16.05 -38.70 -12.72
C ASP A 434 -16.04 -38.69 -11.18
N THR A 435 -16.19 -37.52 -10.55
CA THR A 435 -16.06 -37.30 -9.11
C THR A 435 -17.32 -36.75 -8.44
N MET A 436 -18.36 -36.35 -9.20
CA MET A 436 -19.61 -35.82 -8.66
C MET A 436 -20.81 -36.65 -9.09
N ASN A 437 -21.53 -37.24 -8.12
CA ASN A 437 -22.90 -37.69 -8.32
C ASN A 437 -23.85 -36.53 -7.97
N LEU A 438 -24.26 -35.76 -8.97
CA LEU A 438 -25.08 -34.54 -8.79
C LEU A 438 -26.56 -34.83 -8.50
N SER A 439 -26.96 -36.11 -8.38
CA SER A 439 -28.33 -36.51 -8.00
C SER A 439 -28.75 -36.04 -6.60
N ASP A 440 -27.78 -35.69 -5.75
CA ASP A 440 -28.03 -35.39 -4.33
C ASP A 440 -28.11 -33.88 -4.03
N VAL A 441 -28.00 -33.01 -5.05
CA VAL A 441 -28.19 -31.56 -4.89
C VAL A 441 -29.69 -31.25 -4.88
N HIS A 442 -30.38 -31.69 -3.82
CA HIS A 442 -31.75 -31.28 -3.54
C HIS A 442 -31.81 -29.84 -3.00
N SER A 443 -32.87 -29.16 -3.42
CA SER A 443 -33.11 -27.72 -3.42
C SER A 443 -33.52 -27.12 -2.07
N ASP A 444 -32.73 -27.32 -1.02
CA ASP A 444 -33.01 -26.73 0.31
C ASP A 444 -32.22 -25.44 0.59
N PHE A 445 -31.96 -24.64 -0.44
CA PHE A 445 -31.45 -23.28 -0.26
C PHE A 445 -32.59 -22.28 -0.48
N HIS A 446 -33.29 -21.95 0.60
CA HIS A 446 -34.01 -20.68 0.69
C HIS A 446 -32.98 -19.56 0.88
N TYR A 447 -32.81 -18.74 -0.17
CA TYR A 447 -32.05 -17.49 -0.10
C TYR A 447 -32.79 -16.41 0.68
#